data_AF-A0A7L7MBM4-F1
#
_entry.id   AF-A0A7L7MBM4-F1
#
_cell.length_a   1.000
_cell.length_b   1.000
_cell.length_c   1.000
_cell.angle_alpha   90.00
_cell.angle_beta   90.00
_cell.angle_gamma   90.00
#
_symmetry.space_group_name_H-M   'P 1'
#
loop_
_entity.id
_entity.type
_entity.pdbx_description
1 polymer ?
#
loop_
_entity_poly.entity_id
_entity_poly.type
_entity_poly.pdbx_seq_one_letter_code
_entity_poly.pdbx_strand_id
1 'polypeptide(L)'
;MSLALASQEEGTCATVRIGLQQRSHSFQLRRPNYQFSAPAIVRTLLREFEASDAGRPIKPTHSTLRAGDIPDFVKWLTDDRRALPVVVATNYPSTGQPLVDLRKLSRELSGLAHVVHLSTHLAARALTDRVGAERSAWQGTVRLYWPKFKADAKPYEHKYWTPIRLLEDDEALIDELRRWLGSVSAASVPENPALGWMRAVRRKALAESGDIPDWVQEYIETTDAELRGLREERDDLKKDLAAALTDVAAMREQYALVSHYSAKHAAEGGQSAAPSDADASITTVSEAYGRAKAEIGDDLVFLPSADASIKKFSEYKDPEKLHKALLDVADAGRKWSDGTLGKPFGEFFADLGYGYSAKNPAARDRRHKRHYEVKYKDNPVVMEPHLKVDESTGPDQCLRIYWYLDESDKVIVIGHVGRHLPD
;
A
#
# COMPACT_ATOMS: atom_id res chain seq x y z
N MET A 1 20.69 -24.87 23.05
CA MET A 1 19.39 -24.19 23.21
C MET A 1 19.50 -23.32 24.46
N SER A 2 19.16 -22.05 24.38
CA SER A 2 19.10 -21.18 25.56
C SER A 2 17.75 -20.48 25.63
N LEU A 3 17.21 -20.38 26.84
CA LEU A 3 15.94 -19.72 27.16
C LEU A 3 16.27 -18.49 28.02
N ALA A 4 15.81 -17.32 27.61
CA ALA A 4 15.90 -16.09 28.40
C ALA A 4 14.48 -15.59 28.70
N LEU A 5 14.21 -15.34 29.98
CA LEU A 5 12.95 -14.78 30.47
C LEU A 5 13.21 -13.36 30.95
N ALA A 6 12.37 -12.41 30.51
CA ALA A 6 12.36 -11.05 31.04
C ALA A 6 10.91 -10.72 31.45
N SER A 7 10.70 -10.41 32.73
CA SER A 7 9.41 -9.86 33.18
C SER A 7 9.43 -8.34 33.01
N GLN A 8 8.40 -7.80 32.39
CA GLN A 8 8.08 -6.37 32.45
C GLN A 8 6.76 -6.17 33.20
N GLU A 9 6.47 -4.95 33.64
CA GLU A 9 5.27 -4.62 34.43
C GLU A 9 3.95 -4.99 33.71
N GLU A 10 3.96 -5.18 32.38
CA GLU A 10 2.81 -5.57 31.55
C GLU A 10 2.83 -7.05 31.09
N GLY A 11 3.77 -7.88 31.55
CA GLY A 11 3.78 -9.32 31.25
C GLY A 11 5.16 -9.98 31.16
N THR A 12 5.17 -11.29 30.95
CA THR A 12 6.41 -12.09 30.82
C THR A 12 6.77 -12.30 29.36
N CYS A 13 7.91 -11.76 28.94
CA CYS A 13 8.49 -12.01 27.62
C CYS A 13 9.47 -13.19 27.69
N ALA A 14 9.28 -14.20 26.83
CA ALA A 14 10.16 -15.36 26.72
C ALA A 14 10.83 -15.42 25.34
N THR A 15 12.16 -15.50 25.30
CA THR A 15 12.93 -15.69 24.05
C THR A 15 13.60 -17.06 24.05
N VAL A 16 13.32 -17.86 23.00
CA VAL A 16 13.92 -19.19 22.79
C VAL A 16 14.95 -19.11 21.68
N ARG A 17 16.20 -19.52 21.95
CA ARG A 17 17.29 -19.52 20.96
C ARG A 17 17.76 -20.94 20.63
N ILE A 18 17.78 -21.24 19.33
CA ILE A 18 18.27 -22.50 18.76
C ILE A 18 19.53 -22.20 17.96
N GLY A 19 20.68 -22.74 18.38
CA GLY A 19 21.92 -22.68 17.62
C GLY A 19 22.03 -23.89 16.71
N LEU A 20 22.35 -23.67 15.43
CA LEU A 20 22.63 -24.74 14.46
C LEU A 20 24.14 -24.75 14.18
N GLN A 21 24.76 -25.92 14.25
CA GLN A 21 26.15 -26.13 13.84
C GLN A 21 26.19 -27.28 12.85
N GLN A 22 26.77 -27.07 11.68
CA GLN A 22 27.12 -28.14 10.76
C GLN A 22 28.51 -28.67 11.13
N ARG A 23 28.60 -29.94 11.54
CA ARG A 23 29.87 -30.66 11.65
C ARG A 23 30.12 -31.40 10.33
N SER A 24 31.13 -30.97 9.57
CA SER A 24 31.55 -31.61 8.33
C SER A 24 33.03 -31.96 8.40
N HIS A 25 33.40 -33.14 7.88
CA HIS A 25 34.81 -33.55 7.72
C HIS A 25 35.43 -33.02 6.40
N SER A 26 34.63 -32.42 5.52
CA SER A 26 35.09 -31.79 4.28
C SER A 26 34.51 -30.39 4.13
N PHE A 27 35.35 -29.42 3.77
CA PHE A 27 34.91 -28.06 3.52
C PHE A 27 34.31 -27.96 2.12
N GLN A 28 33.01 -28.27 1.99
CA GLN A 28 32.23 -28.00 0.79
C GLN A 28 31.19 -26.91 1.09
N LEU A 29 31.38 -25.73 0.49
CA LEU A 29 30.37 -24.68 0.49
C LEU A 29 29.17 -25.14 -0.35
N ARG A 30 28.06 -25.45 0.32
CA ARG A 30 26.76 -25.67 -0.33
C ARG A 30 25.81 -24.57 0.11
N ARG A 31 24.92 -24.14 -0.79
CA ARG A 31 23.80 -23.28 -0.41
C ARG A 31 22.95 -24.05 0.61
N PRO A 32 22.85 -23.62 1.87
CA PRO A 32 21.99 -24.30 2.82
C PRO A 32 20.53 -24.06 2.41
N ASN A 33 19.77 -25.13 2.22
CA ASN A 33 18.32 -25.01 2.06
C ASN A 33 17.68 -25.20 3.44
N TYR A 34 17.34 -24.10 4.11
CA TYR A 34 16.62 -24.14 5.38
C TYR A 34 15.12 -23.99 5.13
N GLN A 35 14.34 -24.98 5.54
CA GLN A 35 12.89 -24.85 5.70
C GLN A 35 12.58 -24.59 7.18
N PHE A 36 12.36 -23.33 7.51
CA PHE A 36 11.91 -22.94 8.85
C PHE A 36 10.39 -23.02 8.91
N SER A 37 9.84 -23.83 9.82
CA SER A 37 8.41 -23.80 10.18
C SER A 37 8.22 -22.93 11.42
N ALA A 38 6.97 -22.56 11.72
CA ALA A 38 6.67 -21.94 13.02
C ALA A 38 7.16 -22.84 14.16
N PRO A 39 8.04 -22.33 15.07
CA PRO A 39 8.62 -23.13 16.13
C PRO A 39 7.55 -23.80 16.98
N ALA A 40 7.68 -25.11 17.20
CA ALA A 40 6.70 -25.88 17.97
C ALA A 40 6.45 -25.28 19.38
N ILE A 41 7.49 -24.67 19.97
CA ILE A 41 7.41 -24.01 21.27
C ILE A 41 6.34 -22.91 21.31
N VAL A 42 6.12 -22.15 20.23
CA VAL A 42 5.08 -21.10 20.19
C VAL A 42 3.70 -21.74 20.35
N ARG A 43 3.44 -22.84 19.64
CA ARG A 43 2.17 -23.55 19.74
C ARG A 43 1.98 -24.20 21.10
N THR A 44 3.04 -24.72 21.71
CA THR A 44 2.99 -25.23 23.09
C THR A 44 2.64 -24.11 24.04
N LEU A 45 3.30 -22.95 23.95
CA LEU A 45 3.01 -21.80 24.81
C LEU A 45 1.56 -21.32 24.66
N LEU A 46 1.04 -21.21 23.43
CA LEU A 46 -0.37 -20.83 23.19
C LEU A 46 -1.41 -21.87 23.66
N ARG A 47 -0.98 -23.10 23.98
CA ARG A 47 -1.86 -24.13 24.57
C ARG A 47 -1.83 -24.09 26.09
N GLU A 48 -0.66 -23.85 26.66
CA GLU A 48 -0.45 -23.85 28.11
C GLU A 48 -0.78 -22.51 28.77
N PHE A 49 -0.67 -21.40 28.03
CA PHE A 49 -0.86 -20.05 28.54
C PHE A 49 -1.98 -19.32 27.79
N GLU A 50 -2.75 -18.52 28.53
CA GLU A 50 -3.72 -17.61 27.95
C GLU A 50 -3.00 -16.42 27.32
N ALA A 51 -3.03 -16.33 26.00
CA ALA A 51 -2.56 -15.19 25.24
C ALA A 51 -3.73 -14.58 24.47
N SER A 52 -3.84 -13.24 24.45
CA SER A 52 -4.91 -12.54 23.75
C SER A 52 -4.39 -11.33 22.99
N ASP A 53 -5.10 -10.99 21.92
CA ASP A 53 -4.86 -9.82 21.08
C ASP A 53 -6.15 -8.98 21.00
N ALA A 54 -6.11 -7.77 21.57
CA ALA A 54 -7.29 -6.92 21.79
C ALA A 54 -8.48 -7.69 22.42
N GLY A 55 -8.19 -8.54 23.42
CA GLY A 55 -9.20 -9.35 24.13
C GLY A 55 -9.64 -10.62 23.39
N ARG A 56 -9.13 -10.90 22.18
CA ARG A 56 -9.42 -12.14 21.45
C ARG A 56 -8.31 -13.17 21.66
N PRO A 57 -8.63 -14.42 22.05
CA PRO A 57 -7.60 -15.41 22.33
C PRO A 57 -6.80 -15.79 21.08
N ILE A 58 -5.48 -15.86 21.24
CA ILE A 58 -4.56 -16.32 20.20
C ILE A 58 -4.48 -17.85 20.29
N LYS A 59 -4.91 -18.55 19.24
CA LYS A 59 -4.94 -20.01 19.20
C LYS A 59 -4.18 -20.54 17.99
N PRO A 60 -3.57 -21.73 18.06
CA PRO A 60 -2.90 -22.37 16.92
C PRO A 60 -3.89 -22.99 15.90
N THR A 61 -5.12 -22.48 15.87
CA THR A 61 -6.25 -22.97 15.05
C THR A 61 -7.02 -21.77 14.51
N HIS A 62 -7.62 -21.93 13.33
CA HIS A 62 -8.48 -20.89 12.76
C HIS A 62 -9.80 -20.77 13.54
N SER A 63 -10.37 -19.57 13.54
CA SER A 63 -11.74 -19.33 14.00
C SER A 63 -12.70 -19.40 12.82
N THR A 64 -13.71 -20.23 12.91
CA THR A 64 -14.77 -20.31 11.90
C THR A 64 -15.91 -19.35 12.25
N LEU A 65 -16.23 -18.44 11.34
CA LEU A 65 -17.27 -17.43 11.50
C LEU A 65 -18.42 -17.66 10.52
N ARG A 66 -19.63 -17.40 10.99
CA ARG A 66 -20.89 -17.34 10.24
C ARG A 66 -21.38 -15.90 10.20
N ALA A 67 -22.46 -15.64 9.45
CA ALA A 67 -22.99 -14.29 9.25
C ALA A 67 -23.30 -13.55 10.56
N GLY A 68 -23.79 -14.26 11.58
CA GLY A 68 -24.10 -13.70 12.90
C GLY A 68 -22.88 -13.22 13.69
N ASP A 69 -21.68 -13.76 13.41
CA ASP A 69 -20.43 -13.42 14.11
C ASP A 69 -19.69 -12.22 13.49
N ILE A 70 -20.08 -11.83 12.27
CA ILE A 70 -19.43 -10.74 11.53
C ILE A 70 -19.51 -9.37 12.23
N PRO A 71 -20.61 -9.00 12.91
CA PRO A 71 -20.67 -7.73 13.63
C PRO A 71 -19.56 -7.57 14.67
N ASP A 72 -19.39 -8.57 15.53
CA ASP A 72 -18.36 -8.58 16.56
C ASP A 72 -16.97 -8.73 15.95
N PHE A 73 -16.86 -9.52 14.87
CA PHE A 73 -15.61 -9.64 14.15
C PHE A 73 -15.12 -8.31 13.57
N VAL A 74 -15.99 -7.52 12.93
CA VAL A 74 -15.62 -6.22 12.36
C VAL A 74 -15.28 -5.22 13.46
N LYS A 75 -15.99 -5.25 14.58
CA LYS A 75 -15.66 -4.44 15.77
C LYS A 75 -14.25 -4.75 16.26
N TRP A 76 -13.87 -6.01 16.36
CA TRP A 76 -12.51 -6.41 16.75
C TRP A 76 -11.48 -6.16 15.65
N LEU A 77 -11.83 -6.36 14.37
CA LEU A 77 -10.93 -6.16 13.24
C LEU A 77 -10.42 -4.70 13.14
N THR A 78 -11.27 -3.76 13.56
CA THR A 78 -11.04 -2.31 13.57
C THR A 78 -10.52 -1.75 14.90
N ASP A 79 -10.28 -2.62 15.89
CA ASP A 79 -9.73 -2.24 17.19
C ASP A 79 -8.23 -1.88 17.06
N ASP A 80 -7.87 -0.67 17.47
CA ASP A 80 -6.49 -0.16 17.37
C ASP A 80 -5.53 -0.82 18.36
N ARG A 81 -6.04 -1.53 19.36
CA ARG A 81 -5.23 -2.30 20.30
C ARG A 81 -4.72 -3.61 19.70
N ARG A 82 -5.22 -4.00 18.52
CA ARG A 82 -4.80 -5.22 17.83
C ARG A 82 -3.33 -5.11 17.42
N ALA A 83 -2.52 -6.07 17.84
CA ALA A 83 -1.10 -6.15 17.53
C ALA A 83 -0.80 -7.13 16.39
N LEU A 84 -1.64 -8.14 16.17
CA LEU A 84 -1.39 -9.17 15.16
C LEU A 84 -2.24 -8.97 13.89
N PRO A 85 -1.71 -9.25 12.70
CA PRO A 85 -2.50 -9.33 11.48
C PRO A 85 -3.60 -10.40 11.53
N VAL A 86 -4.61 -10.24 10.68
CA VAL A 86 -5.70 -11.22 10.51
C VAL A 86 -5.72 -11.72 9.07
N VAL A 87 -5.59 -13.03 8.89
CA VAL A 87 -5.75 -13.71 7.60
C VAL A 87 -7.15 -14.28 7.52
N VAL A 88 -7.98 -13.72 6.65
CA VAL A 88 -9.35 -14.17 6.39
C VAL A 88 -9.38 -15.02 5.12
N ALA A 89 -9.87 -16.24 5.21
CA ALA A 89 -10.10 -17.13 4.08
C ALA A 89 -11.59 -17.42 3.91
N THR A 90 -12.05 -17.53 2.66
CA THR A 90 -13.47 -17.80 2.34
C THR A 90 -13.63 -19.07 1.52
N ASN A 91 -14.84 -19.64 1.51
CA ASN A 91 -15.14 -20.80 0.68
C ASN A 91 -15.19 -20.43 -0.81
N TYR A 92 -14.63 -21.30 -1.64
CA TYR A 92 -14.74 -21.21 -3.09
C TYR A 92 -16.11 -21.75 -3.54
N PRO A 93 -16.84 -21.05 -4.45
CA PRO A 93 -18.22 -21.40 -4.75
C PRO A 93 -18.41 -22.81 -5.30
N SER A 94 -17.48 -23.34 -6.09
CA SER A 94 -17.64 -24.66 -6.72
C SER A 94 -17.40 -25.83 -5.75
N THR A 95 -16.51 -25.67 -4.77
CA THR A 95 -16.14 -26.73 -3.83
C THR A 95 -16.84 -26.59 -2.48
N GLY A 96 -17.33 -25.39 -2.15
CA GLY A 96 -17.86 -25.07 -0.82
C GLY A 96 -16.80 -25.09 0.28
N GLN A 97 -15.51 -25.13 -0.08
CA GLN A 97 -14.37 -25.19 0.84
C GLN A 97 -13.35 -24.10 0.52
N PRO A 98 -12.50 -23.68 1.47
CA PRO A 98 -11.38 -22.79 1.18
C PRO A 98 -10.39 -23.44 0.20
N LEU A 99 -9.73 -22.62 -0.60
CA LEU A 99 -8.68 -23.07 -1.53
C LEU A 99 -7.32 -23.31 -0.87
N VAL A 100 -7.21 -23.07 0.44
CA VAL A 100 -5.97 -23.19 1.21
C VAL A 100 -6.23 -24.10 2.42
N ASP A 101 -5.27 -24.96 2.76
CA ASP A 101 -5.34 -25.74 4.01
C ASP A 101 -5.26 -24.83 5.24
N LEU A 102 -6.42 -24.53 5.81
CA LEU A 102 -6.54 -23.68 7.00
C LEU A 102 -5.87 -24.28 8.24
N ARG A 103 -5.76 -25.60 8.35
CA ARG A 103 -5.07 -26.23 9.49
C ARG A 103 -3.58 -26.00 9.38
N LYS A 104 -3.01 -26.21 8.19
CA LYS A 104 -1.60 -25.92 7.91
C LYS A 104 -1.30 -24.44 8.07
N LEU A 105 -2.11 -23.57 7.46
CA LEU A 105 -1.97 -22.11 7.56
C LEU A 105 -1.99 -21.63 9.03
N SER A 106 -2.95 -22.10 9.84
CA SER A 106 -3.02 -21.73 11.27
C SER A 106 -1.81 -22.19 12.06
N ARG A 107 -1.29 -23.38 11.72
CA ARG A 107 -0.12 -23.97 12.39
C ARG A 107 1.17 -23.20 12.07
N GLU A 108 1.34 -22.76 10.82
CA GLU A 108 2.51 -22.00 10.36
C GLU A 108 2.45 -20.51 10.73
N LEU A 109 1.26 -19.96 10.97
CA LEU A 109 1.08 -18.56 11.40
C LEU A 109 0.78 -18.41 12.90
N SER A 110 0.91 -19.48 13.69
CA SER A 110 0.67 -19.45 15.13
C SER A 110 1.56 -18.41 15.81
N GLY A 111 0.93 -17.43 16.48
CA GLY A 111 1.62 -16.30 17.12
C GLY A 111 2.08 -15.19 16.18
N LEU A 112 1.91 -15.35 14.86
CA LEU A 112 2.23 -14.34 13.84
C LEU A 112 0.98 -13.66 13.29
N ALA A 113 -0.15 -14.38 13.21
CA ALA A 113 -1.43 -13.82 12.76
C ALA A 113 -2.62 -14.65 13.27
N HIS A 114 -3.79 -14.03 13.36
CA HIS A 114 -5.05 -14.75 13.50
C HIS A 114 -5.50 -15.30 12.16
N VAL A 115 -5.93 -16.55 12.12
CA VAL A 115 -6.55 -17.15 10.93
C VAL A 115 -8.06 -17.24 11.15
N VAL A 116 -8.83 -16.70 10.21
CA VAL A 116 -10.28 -16.63 10.27
C VAL A 116 -10.87 -17.25 9.00
N HIS A 117 -11.87 -18.10 9.17
CA HIS A 117 -12.58 -18.77 8.09
C HIS A 117 -14.01 -18.27 8.01
N LEU A 118 -14.39 -17.65 6.90
CA LEU A 118 -15.78 -17.32 6.63
C LEU A 118 -16.46 -18.55 6.01
N SER A 119 -17.18 -19.29 6.84
CA SER A 119 -17.75 -20.61 6.50
C SER A 119 -18.92 -20.58 5.54
N THR A 120 -19.48 -19.41 5.25
CA THR A 120 -20.69 -19.27 4.43
C THR A 120 -20.59 -18.06 3.52
N HIS A 121 -21.28 -18.10 2.37
CA HIS A 121 -21.39 -16.94 1.48
C HIS A 121 -22.05 -15.74 2.19
N LEU A 122 -23.00 -16.00 3.09
CA LEU A 122 -23.63 -14.95 3.91
C LEU A 122 -22.64 -14.26 4.85
N ALA A 123 -21.66 -15.00 5.42
CA ALA A 123 -20.60 -14.41 6.22
C ALA A 123 -19.68 -13.50 5.39
N ALA A 124 -19.29 -13.94 4.20
CA ALA A 124 -18.52 -13.11 3.27
C ALA A 124 -19.32 -11.86 2.83
N ARG A 125 -20.60 -12.01 2.54
CA ARG A 125 -21.49 -10.89 2.17
C ARG A 125 -21.65 -9.90 3.31
N ALA A 126 -21.91 -10.37 4.53
CA ALA A 126 -22.04 -9.53 5.71
C ALA A 126 -20.75 -8.76 6.02
N LEU A 127 -19.57 -9.34 5.73
CA LEU A 127 -18.30 -8.61 5.83
C LEU A 127 -18.25 -7.51 4.76
N THR A 128 -18.57 -7.85 3.50
CA THR A 128 -18.62 -6.91 2.38
C THR A 128 -19.54 -5.72 2.64
N ASP A 129 -20.73 -5.94 3.19
CA ASP A 129 -21.68 -4.86 3.46
C ASP A 129 -21.17 -3.90 4.56
N ARG A 130 -20.24 -4.35 5.42
CA ARG A 130 -19.69 -3.55 6.53
C ARG A 130 -18.40 -2.83 6.20
N VAL A 131 -17.48 -3.49 5.47
CA VAL A 131 -16.16 -2.90 5.16
C VAL A 131 -16.08 -2.40 3.71
N GLY A 132 -17.08 -2.67 2.88
CA GLY A 132 -17.06 -2.38 1.45
C GLY A 132 -16.41 -3.51 0.64
N ALA A 133 -16.82 -3.64 -0.63
CA ALA A 133 -16.33 -4.70 -1.52
C ALA A 133 -14.80 -4.64 -1.63
N GLU A 134 -14.21 -3.51 -1.97
CA GLU A 134 -12.76 -3.42 -2.19
C GLU A 134 -11.91 -3.83 -0.97
N ARG A 135 -12.47 -3.82 0.25
CA ARG A 135 -11.81 -4.20 1.51
C ARG A 135 -12.19 -5.58 2.05
N SER A 136 -13.16 -6.27 1.47
CA SER A 136 -13.66 -7.56 1.99
C SER A 136 -12.92 -8.78 1.40
N ALA A 137 -13.38 -9.98 1.73
CA ALA A 137 -12.95 -11.26 1.15
C ALA A 137 -14.20 -12.09 0.77
N TRP A 138 -14.22 -12.72 -0.40
CA TRP A 138 -15.34 -13.52 -0.89
C TRP A 138 -14.91 -14.53 -1.97
N GLN A 139 -15.76 -15.52 -2.23
CA GLN A 139 -15.61 -16.46 -3.36
C GLN A 139 -14.23 -17.16 -3.45
N GLY A 140 -13.73 -17.68 -2.34
CA GLY A 140 -12.49 -18.47 -2.32
C GLY A 140 -11.22 -17.65 -2.16
N THR A 141 -11.33 -16.35 -1.87
CA THR A 141 -10.17 -15.48 -1.67
C THR A 141 -9.58 -15.64 -0.28
N VAL A 142 -8.31 -15.25 -0.17
CA VAL A 142 -7.63 -15.00 1.11
C VAL A 142 -7.29 -13.51 1.20
N ARG A 143 -7.48 -12.89 2.37
CA ARG A 143 -7.12 -11.49 2.63
C ARG A 143 -6.38 -11.31 3.94
N LEU A 144 -5.35 -10.47 3.93
CA LEU A 144 -4.57 -10.08 5.10
C LEU A 144 -4.97 -8.68 5.56
N TYR A 145 -5.41 -8.55 6.80
CA TYR A 145 -5.68 -7.27 7.47
C TYR A 145 -4.58 -6.96 8.49
N TRP A 146 -3.67 -6.05 8.16
CA TRP A 146 -2.73 -5.48 9.12
C TRP A 146 -3.42 -4.81 10.32
N PRO A 147 -2.73 -4.70 11.47
CA PRO A 147 -3.12 -3.86 12.59
C PRO A 147 -3.56 -2.45 12.16
N LYS A 148 -4.40 -1.79 12.97
CA LYS A 148 -4.95 -0.45 12.69
C LYS A 148 -5.80 -0.37 11.41
N PHE A 149 -6.38 -1.49 10.99
CA PHE A 149 -7.34 -1.50 9.89
C PHE A 149 -8.55 -0.62 10.21
N LYS A 150 -8.95 0.21 9.25
CA LYS A 150 -10.16 1.05 9.33
C LYS A 150 -11.09 0.79 8.14
N ALA A 151 -12.36 1.13 8.30
CA ALA A 151 -13.37 0.91 7.26
C ALA A 151 -13.16 1.76 5.99
N ASP A 152 -12.32 2.79 6.07
CA ASP A 152 -11.87 3.67 4.99
C ASP A 152 -10.42 3.39 4.56
N ALA A 153 -9.78 2.34 5.09
CA ALA A 153 -8.40 1.99 4.75
C ALA A 153 -8.23 1.73 3.25
N LYS A 154 -7.03 1.98 2.73
CA LYS A 154 -6.76 1.77 1.31
C LYS A 154 -6.72 0.26 1.03
N PRO A 155 -7.48 -0.25 0.05
CA PRO A 155 -7.57 -1.69 -0.20
C PRO A 155 -6.23 -2.43 -0.34
N TYR A 156 -5.26 -1.80 -1.00
CA TYR A 156 -3.95 -2.40 -1.32
C TYR A 156 -3.01 -2.53 -0.12
N GLU A 157 -3.25 -1.75 0.96
CA GLU A 157 -2.51 -1.90 2.21
C GLU A 157 -2.82 -3.27 2.85
N HIS A 158 -3.99 -3.84 2.56
CA HIS A 158 -4.50 -5.09 3.11
C HIS A 158 -4.54 -6.18 2.02
N LYS A 159 -3.38 -6.81 1.81
CA LYS A 159 -3.09 -7.71 0.68
C LYS A 159 -4.20 -8.76 0.47
N TYR A 160 -4.54 -8.96 -0.78
CA TYR A 160 -5.63 -9.82 -1.24
C TYR A 160 -5.11 -10.83 -2.26
N TRP A 161 -5.46 -12.10 -2.08
CA TRP A 161 -5.12 -13.19 -2.99
C TRP A 161 -6.38 -13.73 -3.64
N THR A 162 -6.42 -13.65 -4.97
CA THR A 162 -7.50 -14.13 -5.82
C THR A 162 -7.55 -15.66 -5.90
N PRO A 163 -8.71 -16.27 -6.18
CA PRO A 163 -8.82 -17.71 -6.37
C PRO A 163 -7.90 -18.29 -7.44
N ILE A 164 -7.71 -17.57 -8.56
CA ILE A 164 -6.81 -17.99 -9.67
C ILE A 164 -5.42 -18.30 -9.14
N ARG A 165 -4.85 -17.37 -8.38
CA ARG A 165 -3.52 -17.55 -7.77
C ARG A 165 -3.46 -18.70 -6.76
N LEU A 166 -4.55 -18.96 -6.04
CA LEU A 166 -4.61 -20.02 -5.03
C LEU A 166 -4.76 -21.41 -5.65
N LEU A 167 -5.38 -21.50 -6.83
CA LEU A 167 -5.53 -22.75 -7.58
C LEU A 167 -4.23 -23.20 -8.24
N GLU A 168 -3.30 -22.29 -8.50
CA GLU A 168 -1.99 -22.59 -9.10
C GLU A 168 -1.03 -23.23 -8.08
N ASP A 169 -0.93 -22.65 -6.87
CA ASP A 169 -0.03 -23.13 -5.80
C ASP A 169 -0.46 -22.59 -4.43
N ASP A 170 -1.32 -23.32 -3.70
CA ASP A 170 -1.80 -22.94 -2.38
C ASP A 170 -0.71 -23.05 -1.30
N GLU A 171 0.20 -24.02 -1.47
CA GLU A 171 1.36 -24.22 -0.61
C GLU A 171 2.32 -23.03 -0.65
N ALA A 172 2.56 -22.46 -1.84
CA ALA A 172 3.36 -21.26 -2.00
C ALA A 172 2.83 -20.07 -1.19
N LEU A 173 1.51 -19.92 -1.03
CA LEU A 173 0.94 -18.85 -0.20
C LEU A 173 1.31 -19.01 1.27
N ILE A 174 1.16 -20.21 1.83
CA ILE A 174 1.49 -20.47 3.25
C ILE A 174 2.96 -20.14 3.48
N ASP A 175 3.81 -20.57 2.57
CA ASP A 175 5.24 -20.38 2.58
C ASP A 175 5.64 -18.89 2.41
N GLU A 176 4.92 -18.14 1.56
CA GLU A 176 5.05 -16.69 1.39
C GLU A 176 4.68 -15.94 2.67
N LEU A 177 3.47 -16.20 3.21
CA LEU A 177 2.97 -15.55 4.43
C LEU A 177 3.87 -15.84 5.63
N ARG A 178 4.33 -17.08 5.80
CA ARG A 178 5.23 -17.45 6.90
C ARG A 178 6.55 -16.69 6.81
N ARG A 179 7.18 -16.65 5.63
CA ARG A 179 8.45 -15.92 5.46
C ARG A 179 8.24 -14.43 5.71
N TRP A 180 7.22 -13.86 5.09
CA TRP A 180 6.97 -12.42 5.18
C TRP A 180 6.61 -11.97 6.60
N LEU A 181 5.59 -12.58 7.22
CA LEU A 181 5.16 -12.24 8.58
C LEU A 181 6.22 -12.60 9.62
N GLY A 182 6.97 -13.69 9.42
CA GLY A 182 8.10 -14.06 10.28
C GLY A 182 9.21 -13.00 10.26
N SER A 183 9.57 -12.50 9.07
CA SER A 183 10.56 -11.42 8.93
C SER A 183 10.10 -10.11 9.55
N VAL A 184 8.85 -9.71 9.30
CA VAL A 184 8.27 -8.48 9.88
C VAL A 184 8.19 -8.59 11.41
N SER A 185 7.73 -9.73 11.93
CA SER A 185 7.65 -9.98 13.37
C SER A 185 9.04 -9.91 14.03
N ALA A 186 10.06 -10.55 13.44
CA ALA A 186 11.42 -10.51 13.95
C ALA A 186 12.00 -9.09 14.01
N ALA A 187 11.67 -8.24 13.03
CA ALA A 187 12.08 -6.84 13.02
C ALA A 187 11.29 -5.96 14.00
N SER A 188 10.08 -6.38 14.38
CA SER A 188 9.18 -5.62 15.26
C SER A 188 9.44 -5.86 16.75
N VAL A 189 10.19 -6.92 17.11
CA VAL A 189 10.57 -7.18 18.50
C VAL A 189 11.84 -6.37 18.83
N PRO A 190 11.81 -5.48 19.84
CA PRO A 190 12.99 -4.75 20.28
C PRO A 190 14.16 -5.70 20.55
N GLU A 191 15.37 -5.31 20.16
CA GLU A 191 16.56 -6.12 20.38
C GLU A 191 16.69 -6.44 21.89
N ASN A 192 16.60 -7.73 22.23
CA ASN A 192 16.69 -8.17 23.62
C ASN A 192 18.04 -7.69 24.21
N PRO A 193 18.07 -7.04 25.40
CA PRO A 193 19.30 -6.56 26.04
C PRO A 193 20.43 -7.60 26.13
N ALA A 194 20.08 -8.89 26.21
CA ALA A 194 21.04 -9.99 26.18
C ALA A 194 21.82 -10.10 24.85
N LEU A 195 21.29 -9.64 23.72
CA LEU A 195 22.03 -9.53 22.45
C LEU A 195 23.08 -8.43 22.52
N GLY A 196 22.73 -7.28 23.10
CA GLY A 196 23.69 -6.20 23.38
C GLY A 196 24.82 -6.68 24.29
N TRP A 197 24.46 -7.38 25.38
CA TRP A 197 25.43 -7.98 26.30
C TRP A 197 26.28 -9.06 25.63
N MET A 198 25.71 -10.01 24.87
CA MET A 198 26.48 -11.04 24.17
C MET A 198 27.38 -10.46 23.08
N ARG A 199 26.95 -9.42 22.35
CA ARG A 199 27.83 -8.70 21.42
C ARG A 199 28.96 -8.01 22.17
N ALA A 200 28.69 -7.40 23.32
CA ALA A 200 29.71 -6.80 24.17
C ALA A 200 30.69 -7.84 24.73
N VAL A 201 30.20 -8.98 25.23
CA VAL A 201 31.02 -10.09 25.72
C VAL A 201 31.81 -10.73 24.59
N ARG A 202 31.20 -10.97 23.43
CA ARG A 202 31.89 -11.51 22.25
C ARG A 202 32.95 -10.53 21.73
N ARG A 203 32.64 -9.24 21.64
CA ARG A 203 33.62 -8.19 21.28
C ARG A 203 34.76 -8.13 22.29
N LYS A 204 34.44 -8.16 23.59
CA LYS A 204 35.44 -8.16 24.66
C LYS A 204 36.32 -9.40 24.60
N ALA A 205 35.75 -10.59 24.45
CA ALA A 205 36.50 -11.84 24.30
C ALA A 205 37.34 -11.87 23.01
N LEU A 206 36.87 -11.27 21.91
CA LEU A 206 37.62 -11.14 20.67
C LEU A 206 38.79 -10.17 20.84
N ALA A 207 38.55 -9.02 21.47
CA ALA A 207 39.58 -8.00 21.75
C ALA A 207 40.64 -8.52 22.75
N GLU A 208 40.23 -9.30 23.75
CA GLU A 208 41.12 -9.94 24.72
C GLU A 208 41.91 -11.10 24.11
N SER A 209 41.42 -11.76 23.05
CA SER A 209 42.16 -12.85 22.40
C SER A 209 43.34 -12.36 21.57
N GLY A 210 43.40 -11.07 21.22
CA GLY A 210 44.51 -10.44 20.48
C GLY A 210 44.74 -10.97 19.06
N ASP A 211 43.89 -11.89 18.59
CA ASP A 211 44.09 -12.69 17.37
C ASP A 211 43.08 -12.28 16.28
N ILE A 212 42.74 -11.00 16.25
CA ILE A 212 41.86 -10.39 15.26
C ILE A 212 42.75 -9.85 14.13
N PRO A 213 42.58 -10.31 12.87
CA PRO A 213 43.26 -9.70 11.74
C PRO A 213 42.92 -8.20 11.63
N ASP A 214 43.91 -7.35 11.32
CA ASP A 214 43.75 -5.88 11.25
C ASP A 214 42.53 -5.44 10.41
N TRP A 215 42.25 -6.13 9.30
CA TRP A 215 41.09 -5.83 8.45
C TRP A 215 39.73 -6.07 9.13
N VAL A 216 39.65 -7.01 10.08
CA VAL A 216 38.43 -7.25 10.88
C VAL A 216 38.28 -6.14 11.92
N GLN A 217 39.39 -5.64 12.48
CA GLN A 217 39.38 -4.52 13.42
C GLN A 217 38.91 -3.24 12.72
N GLU A 218 39.49 -2.92 11.57
CA GLU A 218 39.09 -1.80 10.72
C GLU A 218 37.62 -1.91 10.28
N TYR A 219 37.17 -3.11 9.89
CA TYR A 219 35.78 -3.36 9.53
C TYR A 219 34.81 -3.11 10.71
N ILE A 220 35.16 -3.55 11.93
CA ILE A 220 34.36 -3.31 13.13
C ILE A 220 34.28 -1.81 13.42
N GLU A 221 35.41 -1.09 13.38
CA GLU A 221 35.46 0.35 13.64
C GLU A 221 34.62 1.15 12.64
N THR A 222 34.72 0.79 11.36
CA THR A 222 33.96 1.42 10.28
C THR A 222 32.47 1.16 10.45
N THR A 223 32.09 -0.10 10.73
CA THR A 223 30.68 -0.48 10.93
C THR A 223 30.09 0.17 12.19
N ASP A 224 30.86 0.25 13.29
CA ASP A 224 30.43 0.91 14.52
C ASP A 224 30.31 2.43 14.31
N ALA A 225 31.15 3.05 13.46
CA ALA A 225 31.01 4.46 13.06
C ALA A 225 29.77 4.70 12.21
N GLU A 226 29.53 3.88 11.19
CA GLU A 226 28.31 3.93 10.37
C GLU A 226 27.05 3.74 11.22
N LEU A 227 27.05 2.77 12.14
CA LEU A 227 25.93 2.55 13.06
C LEU A 227 25.68 3.73 14.00
N ARG A 228 26.73 4.46 14.40
CA ARG A 228 26.56 5.70 15.18
C ARG A 228 25.91 6.78 14.31
N GLY A 229 26.42 7.02 13.10
CA GLY A 229 25.85 8.01 12.18
C GLY A 229 24.39 7.73 11.86
N LEU A 230 24.03 6.48 11.51
CA LEU A 230 22.65 6.08 11.25
C LEU A 230 21.74 6.20 12.48
N ARG A 231 22.28 6.06 13.70
CA ARG A 231 21.52 6.26 14.94
C ARG A 231 21.21 7.74 15.15
N GLU A 232 22.20 8.60 14.98
CA GLU A 232 22.05 10.05 15.07
C GLU A 232 21.06 10.56 14.03
N GLU A 233 21.21 10.16 12.76
CA GLU A 233 20.29 10.53 11.68
C GLU A 233 18.85 10.08 11.97
N ARG A 234 18.65 8.85 12.46
CA ARG A 234 17.33 8.35 12.85
C ARG A 234 16.74 9.12 14.03
N ASP A 235 17.56 9.54 15.00
CA ASP A 235 17.10 10.33 16.13
C ASP A 235 16.72 11.76 15.70
N ASP A 236 17.45 12.34 14.74
CA ASP A 236 17.14 13.65 14.17
C ASP A 236 15.88 13.61 13.29
N LEU A 237 15.76 12.64 12.39
CA LEU A 237 14.54 12.41 11.61
C LEU A 237 13.31 12.18 12.50
N LYS A 238 13.49 11.53 13.65
CA LYS A 238 12.41 11.33 14.61
C LYS A 238 11.99 12.64 15.28
N LYS A 239 12.93 13.55 15.58
CA LYS A 239 12.62 14.90 16.07
C LYS A 239 11.90 15.71 14.99
N ASP A 240 12.37 15.67 13.74
CA ASP A 240 11.77 16.38 12.62
C ASP A 240 10.33 15.90 12.36
N LEU A 241 10.11 14.58 12.40
CA LEU A 241 8.77 14.01 12.28
C LEU A 241 7.85 14.46 13.41
N ALA A 242 8.35 14.51 14.65
CA ALA A 242 7.57 15.00 15.78
C ALA A 242 7.22 16.49 15.62
N ALA A 243 8.16 17.32 15.16
CA ALA A 243 7.91 18.73 14.87
C ALA A 243 6.85 18.90 13.77
N ALA A 244 7.00 18.21 12.64
CA ALA A 244 6.04 18.26 11.53
C ALA A 244 4.63 17.80 11.94
N LEU A 245 4.51 16.78 12.79
CA LEU A 245 3.22 16.35 13.33
C LEU A 245 2.57 17.42 14.23
N THR A 246 3.40 18.17 14.97
CA THR A 246 2.93 19.28 15.81
C THR A 246 2.43 20.43 14.94
N ASP A 247 3.14 20.75 13.86
CA ASP A 247 2.74 21.79 12.90
C ASP A 247 1.43 21.42 12.19
N VAL A 248 1.27 20.17 11.76
CA VAL A 248 0.02 19.68 11.16
C VAL A 248 -1.14 19.77 12.15
N ALA A 249 -0.92 19.47 13.43
CA ALA A 249 -1.93 19.61 14.46
C ALA A 249 -2.33 21.09 14.67
N ALA A 250 -1.35 22.00 14.74
CA ALA A 250 -1.59 23.43 14.87
C ALA A 250 -2.36 24.00 13.66
N MET A 251 -1.97 23.61 12.43
CA MET A 251 -2.68 24.00 11.21
C MET A 251 -4.12 23.51 11.19
N ARG A 252 -4.37 22.28 11.66
CA ARG A 252 -5.73 21.72 11.76
C ARG A 252 -6.57 22.45 12.80
N GLU A 253 -6.00 22.83 13.93
CA GLU A 253 -6.69 23.61 14.96
C GLU A 253 -7.01 25.03 14.47
N GLN A 254 -6.08 25.68 13.78
CA GLN A 254 -6.31 26.98 13.14
C GLN A 254 -7.41 26.88 12.06
N TYR A 255 -7.41 25.83 11.24
CA TYR A 255 -8.44 25.59 10.25
C TYR A 255 -9.82 25.32 10.90
N ALA A 256 -9.85 24.56 11.99
CA ALA A 256 -11.07 24.30 12.76
C ALA A 256 -11.61 25.59 13.39
N LEU A 257 -10.74 26.46 13.91
CA LEU A 257 -11.11 27.75 14.48
C LEU A 257 -11.71 28.68 13.40
N VAL A 258 -11.06 28.80 12.23
CA VAL A 258 -11.55 29.59 11.09
C VAL A 258 -12.89 29.05 10.57
N SER A 259 -13.04 27.74 10.51
CA SER A 259 -14.29 27.07 10.14
C SER A 259 -15.40 27.32 11.18
N HIS A 260 -15.07 27.29 12.47
CA HIS A 260 -16.01 27.54 13.57
C HIS A 260 -16.41 29.02 13.69
N TYR A 261 -15.51 29.97 13.44
CA TYR A 261 -15.84 31.40 13.35
C TYR A 261 -16.76 31.68 12.16
N SER A 262 -16.47 31.08 11.00
CA SER A 262 -17.35 31.17 9.82
C SER A 262 -18.75 30.59 10.08
N ALA A 263 -18.83 29.44 10.77
CA ALA A 263 -20.10 28.82 11.15
C ALA A 263 -20.89 29.63 12.20
N LYS A 264 -20.20 30.27 13.16
CA LYS A 264 -20.82 31.11 14.19
C LYS A 264 -21.30 32.45 13.63
N HIS A 265 -20.53 33.07 12.73
CA HIS A 265 -20.96 34.28 12.01
C HIS A 265 -22.17 34.04 11.10
N ALA A 266 -22.31 32.84 10.52
CA ALA A 266 -23.50 32.45 9.77
C ALA A 266 -24.74 32.24 10.67
N ALA A 267 -24.54 31.82 11.93
CA ALA A 267 -25.62 31.55 12.88
C ALA A 267 -26.12 32.80 13.64
N GLU A 268 -25.27 33.81 13.87
CA GLU A 268 -25.61 35.01 14.65
C GLU A 268 -26.14 36.19 13.81
N GLY A 269 -26.50 35.95 12.54
CA GLY A 269 -27.25 36.92 11.72
C GLY A 269 -26.53 38.26 11.49
N GLY A 270 -25.21 38.28 11.63
CA GLY A 270 -24.39 39.49 11.46
C GLY A 270 -24.47 40.01 10.03
N GLN A 271 -25.18 41.13 9.85
CA GLN A 271 -25.18 41.89 8.60
C GLN A 271 -23.78 42.47 8.37
N SER A 272 -23.06 41.91 7.41
CA SER A 272 -21.78 42.44 6.95
C SER A 272 -22.00 43.40 5.78
N ALA A 273 -21.53 44.63 5.96
CA ALA A 273 -21.42 45.63 4.90
C ALA A 273 -20.34 45.21 3.90
N ALA A 274 -20.69 45.26 2.63
CA ALA A 274 -19.92 44.73 1.51
C ALA A 274 -18.55 45.41 1.31
N PRO A 275 -17.48 44.64 1.18
CA PRO A 275 -16.45 44.83 0.16
C PRO A 275 -16.85 44.02 -1.08
N SER A 276 -16.90 44.67 -2.24
CA SER A 276 -17.24 44.01 -3.51
C SER A 276 -15.98 43.33 -4.06
N ASP A 277 -15.89 42.01 -4.02
CA ASP A 277 -14.81 41.26 -4.70
C ASP A 277 -15.18 39.79 -4.96
N ALA A 278 -15.10 39.45 -6.25
CA ALA A 278 -14.82 38.19 -6.97
C ALA A 278 -15.24 36.81 -6.41
N ASP A 279 -16.23 36.23 -7.11
CA ASP A 279 -16.42 34.82 -7.53
C ASP A 279 -15.71 33.67 -6.78
N ALA A 280 -16.50 32.90 -6.03
CA ALA A 280 -16.24 31.49 -5.76
C ALA A 280 -17.27 30.65 -6.52
N SER A 281 -16.99 30.39 -7.80
CA SER A 281 -17.81 29.53 -8.68
C SER A 281 -17.57 28.04 -8.37
N ILE A 282 -18.63 27.24 -8.38
CA ILE A 282 -18.54 25.77 -8.45
C ILE A 282 -17.80 25.42 -9.75
N THR A 283 -16.53 25.02 -9.69
CA THR A 283 -15.75 24.67 -10.90
C THR A 283 -16.36 23.45 -11.59
N THR A 284 -16.91 23.62 -12.78
CA THR A 284 -17.39 22.51 -13.62
C THR A 284 -16.23 21.81 -14.34
N VAL A 285 -16.44 20.58 -14.85
CA VAL A 285 -15.41 19.84 -15.62
C VAL A 285 -14.92 20.65 -16.83
N SER A 286 -15.82 21.38 -17.50
CA SER A 286 -15.46 22.22 -18.65
C SER A 286 -14.65 23.45 -18.24
N GLU A 287 -14.95 24.06 -17.09
CA GLU A 287 -14.15 25.18 -16.55
C GLU A 287 -12.77 24.72 -16.08
N ALA A 288 -12.69 23.58 -15.38
CA ALA A 288 -11.42 22.99 -14.98
C ALA A 288 -10.53 22.66 -16.19
N TYR A 289 -11.11 22.04 -17.23
CA TYR A 289 -10.40 21.79 -18.49
C TYR A 289 -9.98 23.08 -19.20
N GLY A 290 -10.86 24.09 -19.25
CA GLY A 290 -10.57 25.38 -19.86
C GLY A 290 -9.45 26.14 -19.15
N ARG A 291 -9.44 26.15 -17.81
CA ARG A 291 -8.36 26.72 -17.00
C ARG A 291 -7.04 25.99 -17.23
N ALA A 292 -7.05 24.65 -17.19
CA ALA A 292 -5.85 23.86 -17.46
C ALA A 292 -5.30 24.15 -18.86
N LYS A 293 -6.16 24.19 -19.88
CA LYS A 293 -5.77 24.52 -21.26
C LYS A 293 -5.17 25.92 -21.38
N ALA A 294 -5.71 26.91 -20.65
CA ALA A 294 -5.18 28.27 -20.63
C ALA A 294 -3.83 28.38 -19.89
N GLU A 295 -3.66 27.66 -18.77
CA GLU A 295 -2.43 27.64 -17.98
C GLU A 295 -1.28 26.90 -18.68
N ILE A 296 -1.60 25.78 -19.35
CA ILE A 296 -0.62 24.94 -20.06
C ILE A 296 -0.11 25.64 -21.33
N GLY A 297 -0.94 26.44 -21.99
CA GLY A 297 -0.56 27.14 -23.21
C GLY A 297 -0.05 26.19 -24.29
N ASP A 298 1.13 26.47 -24.82
CA ASP A 298 1.73 25.74 -25.96
C ASP A 298 2.52 24.47 -25.55
N ASP A 299 2.61 24.16 -24.26
CA ASP A 299 3.31 22.95 -23.78
C ASP A 299 2.61 21.65 -24.19
N LEU A 300 1.29 21.71 -24.46
CA LEU A 300 0.49 20.60 -24.99
C LEU A 300 -0.36 21.09 -26.17
N VAL A 301 -0.50 20.26 -27.20
CA VAL A 301 -1.43 20.52 -28.30
C VAL A 301 -2.76 19.83 -28.02
N PHE A 302 -3.82 20.60 -27.80
CA PHE A 302 -5.18 20.07 -27.63
C PHE A 302 -5.94 20.03 -28.96
N LEU A 303 -6.33 18.84 -29.40
CA LEU A 303 -7.11 18.67 -30.63
C LEU A 303 -8.60 18.97 -30.41
N PRO A 304 -9.36 19.34 -31.47
CA PRO A 304 -10.81 19.50 -31.40
C PRO A 304 -11.56 18.25 -30.90
N SER A 305 -10.97 17.05 -31.10
CA SER A 305 -11.51 15.79 -30.56
C SER A 305 -11.44 15.73 -29.03
N ALA A 306 -10.42 16.32 -28.41
CA ALA A 306 -10.32 16.44 -26.96
C ALA A 306 -11.40 17.39 -26.41
N ASP A 307 -11.60 18.55 -27.04
CA ASP A 307 -12.68 19.49 -26.70
C ASP A 307 -14.07 18.81 -26.82
N ALA A 308 -14.27 18.01 -27.87
CA ALA A 308 -15.51 17.25 -28.08
C ALA A 308 -15.71 16.14 -27.04
N SER A 309 -14.63 15.51 -26.56
CA SER A 309 -14.69 14.46 -25.53
C SER A 309 -15.10 15.03 -24.16
N ILE A 310 -14.59 16.21 -23.79
CA ILE A 310 -14.95 16.89 -22.53
C ILE A 310 -16.42 17.28 -22.48
N LYS A 311 -17.00 17.74 -23.59
CA LYS A 311 -18.45 18.04 -23.66
C LYS A 311 -19.32 16.83 -23.34
N LYS A 312 -18.82 15.62 -23.60
CA LYS A 312 -19.51 14.35 -23.29
C LYS A 312 -19.17 13.81 -21.89
N PHE A 313 -18.24 14.45 -21.19
CA PHE A 313 -17.69 14.03 -19.91
C PHE A 313 -17.95 15.08 -18.82
N SER A 314 -19.22 15.49 -18.65
CA SER A 314 -19.61 16.54 -17.70
C SER A 314 -19.85 16.04 -16.26
N GLU A 315 -20.04 14.74 -16.06
CA GLU A 315 -20.44 14.13 -14.78
C GLU A 315 -19.27 13.61 -13.93
N TYR A 316 -18.05 14.08 -14.20
CA TYR A 316 -16.89 13.62 -13.45
C TYR A 316 -16.88 14.21 -12.03
N LYS A 317 -16.71 13.33 -11.04
CA LYS A 317 -16.81 13.64 -9.62
C LYS A 317 -15.79 14.67 -9.08
N ASP A 318 -14.67 14.88 -9.78
CA ASP A 318 -13.56 15.70 -9.26
C ASP A 318 -12.90 16.56 -10.37
N PRO A 319 -13.49 17.71 -10.74
CA PRO A 319 -12.94 18.61 -11.75
C PRO A 319 -11.52 19.11 -11.46
N GLU A 320 -11.15 19.31 -10.20
CA GLU A 320 -9.81 19.76 -9.82
C GLU A 320 -8.75 18.67 -10.03
N LYS A 321 -9.11 17.39 -9.81
CA LYS A 321 -8.23 16.27 -10.17
C LYS A 321 -7.97 16.17 -11.67
N LEU A 322 -8.95 16.52 -12.51
CA LEU A 322 -8.74 16.63 -13.96
C LEU A 322 -7.74 17.76 -14.29
N HIS A 323 -7.95 18.94 -13.71
CA HIS A 323 -7.06 20.09 -13.92
C HIS A 323 -5.62 19.76 -13.57
N LYS A 324 -5.40 19.20 -12.37
CA LYS A 324 -4.08 18.76 -11.92
C LYS A 324 -3.46 17.72 -12.84
N ALA A 325 -4.21 16.69 -13.25
CA ALA A 325 -3.68 15.64 -14.12
C ALA A 325 -3.22 16.19 -15.48
N LEU A 326 -3.88 17.22 -16.02
CA LEU A 326 -3.45 17.89 -17.25
C LEU A 326 -2.16 18.68 -17.06
N LEU A 327 -2.00 19.37 -15.92
CA LEU A 327 -0.75 20.06 -15.57
C LEU A 327 0.42 19.08 -15.40
N ASP A 328 0.17 17.93 -14.78
CA ASP A 328 1.18 16.88 -14.61
C ASP A 328 1.60 16.26 -15.97
N VAL A 329 0.65 16.12 -16.92
CA VAL A 329 0.96 15.73 -18.30
C VAL A 329 1.76 16.81 -19.03
N ALA A 330 1.44 18.08 -18.83
CA ALA A 330 2.21 19.20 -19.39
C ALA A 330 3.63 19.25 -18.83
N ASP A 331 3.81 18.99 -17.53
CA ASP A 331 5.14 18.92 -16.91
C ASP A 331 5.98 17.77 -17.48
N ALA A 332 5.37 16.60 -17.65
CA ALA A 332 6.00 15.47 -18.33
C ALA A 332 6.36 15.82 -19.79
N GLY A 333 5.49 16.54 -20.49
CA GLY A 333 5.71 17.02 -21.85
C GLY A 333 6.90 17.97 -21.97
N ARG A 334 6.97 19.00 -21.12
CA ARG A 334 8.09 19.94 -21.06
C ARG A 334 9.42 19.22 -20.80
N LYS A 335 9.45 18.39 -19.76
CA LYS A 335 10.63 17.60 -19.38
C LYS A 335 11.06 16.60 -20.46
N TRP A 336 10.10 16.08 -21.23
CA TRP A 336 10.41 15.22 -22.35
C TRP A 336 10.98 16.02 -23.54
N SER A 337 10.43 17.20 -23.81
CA SER A 337 10.88 18.09 -24.88
C SER A 337 12.29 18.62 -24.66
N ASP A 338 12.65 18.99 -23.42
CA ASP A 338 13.98 19.51 -23.08
C ASP A 338 14.99 18.41 -22.69
N GLY A 339 14.56 17.14 -22.66
CA GLY A 339 15.39 15.98 -22.33
C GLY A 339 15.68 15.80 -20.83
N THR A 340 15.05 16.58 -19.95
CA THR A 340 15.27 16.53 -18.50
C THR A 340 14.37 15.53 -17.75
N LEU A 341 13.47 14.84 -18.44
CA LEU A 341 12.56 13.86 -17.82
C LEU A 341 13.32 12.79 -17.02
N GLY A 342 14.50 12.39 -17.51
CA GLY A 342 15.45 11.53 -16.78
C GLY A 342 14.99 10.11 -16.49
N LYS A 343 13.74 9.77 -16.81
CA LYS A 343 13.10 8.47 -16.61
C LYS A 343 11.98 8.22 -17.63
N PRO A 344 11.53 6.98 -17.83
CA PRO A 344 10.37 6.70 -18.67
C PRO A 344 9.09 7.34 -18.13
N PHE A 345 8.18 7.76 -19.03
CA PHE A 345 6.86 8.32 -18.65
C PHE A 345 6.10 7.48 -17.62
N GLY A 346 6.18 6.14 -17.72
CA GLY A 346 5.52 5.26 -16.77
C GLY A 346 6.02 5.39 -15.34
N GLU A 347 7.34 5.54 -15.15
CA GLU A 347 7.92 5.77 -13.83
C GLU A 347 7.62 7.18 -13.32
N PHE A 348 7.69 8.18 -14.19
CA PHE A 348 7.33 9.56 -13.86
C PHE A 348 5.90 9.69 -13.34
N PHE A 349 4.94 9.09 -14.04
CA PHE A 349 3.54 9.15 -13.63
C PHE A 349 3.24 8.24 -12.43
N ALA A 350 3.98 7.13 -12.25
CA ALA A 350 3.86 6.30 -11.05
C ALA A 350 4.32 7.04 -9.79
N ASP A 351 5.38 7.84 -9.86
CA ASP A 351 5.84 8.68 -8.74
C ASP A 351 4.77 9.71 -8.31
N LEU A 352 3.96 10.17 -9.27
CA LEU A 352 2.84 11.09 -9.04
C LEU A 352 1.54 10.37 -8.63
N GLY A 353 1.55 9.03 -8.56
CA GLY A 353 0.42 8.21 -8.14
C GLY A 353 -0.60 7.89 -9.24
N TYR A 354 -0.24 8.05 -10.51
CA TYR A 354 -1.09 7.69 -11.65
C TYR A 354 -0.72 6.33 -12.25
N GLY A 355 -1.71 5.65 -12.83
CA GLY A 355 -1.43 4.56 -13.75
C GLY A 355 -1.05 5.10 -15.12
N TYR A 356 -0.21 4.37 -15.86
CA TYR A 356 0.19 4.76 -17.22
C TYR A 356 0.23 3.53 -18.13
N SER A 357 -0.10 3.73 -19.41
CA SER A 357 0.08 2.72 -20.44
C SER A 357 0.71 3.35 -21.66
N ALA A 358 1.87 2.84 -22.07
CA ALA A 358 2.58 3.31 -23.25
C ALA A 358 2.00 2.77 -24.57
N LYS A 359 1.30 1.62 -24.52
CA LYS A 359 0.75 0.92 -25.68
C LYS A 359 -0.62 0.36 -25.33
N ASN A 360 -1.59 0.60 -26.21
CA ASN A 360 -2.91 -0.01 -26.10
C ASN A 360 -3.11 -1.09 -27.19
N PRO A 361 -3.25 -2.38 -26.84
CA PRO A 361 -3.58 -3.44 -27.79
C PRO A 361 -4.85 -3.16 -28.63
N ALA A 362 -5.86 -2.50 -28.05
CA ALA A 362 -7.11 -2.15 -28.75
C ALA A 362 -6.90 -1.10 -29.84
N ALA A 363 -5.87 -0.25 -29.73
CA ALA A 363 -5.48 0.69 -30.78
C ALA A 363 -4.92 -0.01 -32.02
N ARG A 364 -4.57 -1.30 -31.92
CA ARG A 364 -4.07 -2.16 -33.02
C ARG A 364 -5.11 -3.15 -33.53
N ASP A 365 -6.24 -3.31 -32.83
CA ASP A 365 -7.36 -4.13 -33.30
C ASP A 365 -8.13 -3.40 -34.41
N ARG A 366 -8.33 -4.06 -35.54
CA ARG A 366 -9.11 -3.56 -36.68
C ARG A 366 -10.53 -3.11 -36.31
N ARG A 367 -11.11 -3.63 -35.22
CA ARG A 367 -12.46 -3.30 -34.75
C ARG A 367 -12.51 -2.01 -33.93
N HIS A 368 -11.46 -1.71 -33.16
CA HIS A 368 -11.45 -0.63 -32.17
C HIS A 368 -10.46 0.50 -32.49
N LYS A 369 -9.52 0.29 -33.42
CA LYS A 369 -8.53 1.28 -33.91
C LYS A 369 -9.12 2.65 -34.25
N ARG A 370 -10.31 2.69 -34.85
CA ARG A 370 -11.02 3.94 -35.19
C ARG A 370 -11.30 4.87 -34.00
N HIS A 371 -11.37 4.33 -32.78
CA HIS A 371 -11.61 5.11 -31.56
C HIS A 371 -10.34 5.80 -31.05
N TYR A 372 -9.17 5.31 -31.47
CA TYR A 372 -7.84 5.81 -31.10
C TYR A 372 -7.20 6.66 -32.20
N GLU A 373 -7.81 6.71 -33.39
CA GLU A 373 -7.34 7.52 -34.53
C GLU A 373 -7.91 8.94 -34.45
N VAL A 374 -7.02 9.93 -34.46
CA VAL A 374 -7.35 11.36 -34.51
C VAL A 374 -6.57 12.03 -35.65
N LYS A 375 -7.08 13.15 -36.16
CA LYS A 375 -6.42 13.91 -37.23
C LYS A 375 -5.52 14.99 -36.63
N TYR A 376 -4.24 14.98 -36.97
CA TYR A 376 -3.24 15.98 -36.55
C TYR A 376 -2.34 16.35 -37.74
N LYS A 377 -2.17 17.66 -38.03
CA LYS A 377 -1.45 18.18 -39.22
C LYS A 377 -1.88 17.48 -40.53
N ASP A 378 -3.19 17.35 -40.71
CA ASP A 378 -3.84 16.65 -41.81
C ASP A 378 -3.59 15.15 -41.96
N ASN A 379 -2.82 14.54 -41.05
CA ASN A 379 -2.52 13.12 -41.06
C ASN A 379 -3.30 12.37 -39.97
N PRO A 380 -3.75 11.12 -40.22
CA PRO A 380 -4.29 10.27 -39.17
C PRO A 380 -3.16 9.79 -38.25
N VAL A 381 -3.26 10.08 -36.96
CA VAL A 381 -2.34 9.62 -35.92
C VAL A 381 -3.09 8.76 -34.90
N VAL A 382 -2.38 7.81 -34.28
CA VAL A 382 -2.96 6.88 -33.30
C VAL A 382 -2.49 7.27 -31.90
N MET A 383 -3.44 7.45 -30.99
CA MET A 383 -3.18 7.70 -29.58
C MET A 383 -3.00 6.38 -28.82
N GLU A 384 -1.78 5.85 -28.76
CA GLU A 384 -1.50 4.65 -27.94
C GLU A 384 -1.23 4.99 -26.46
N PRO A 385 -0.37 5.98 -26.15
CA PRO A 385 -0.12 6.39 -24.77
C PRO A 385 -1.35 6.98 -24.09
N HIS A 386 -1.57 6.60 -22.84
CA HIS A 386 -2.59 7.23 -22.01
C HIS A 386 -2.31 7.16 -20.50
N LEU A 387 -2.79 8.19 -19.81
CA LEU A 387 -2.75 8.31 -18.37
C LEU A 387 -4.04 7.73 -17.79
N LYS A 388 -3.89 6.96 -16.71
CA LYS A 388 -4.98 6.36 -15.95
C LYS A 388 -5.13 7.08 -14.61
N VAL A 389 -5.98 8.10 -14.58
CA VAL A 389 -6.19 8.96 -13.39
C VAL A 389 -7.03 8.26 -12.32
N ASP A 390 -7.96 7.40 -12.73
CA ASP A 390 -8.77 6.55 -11.83
C ASP A 390 -8.76 5.08 -12.29
N GLU A 391 -8.79 4.12 -11.38
CA GLU A 391 -8.79 2.69 -11.76
C GLU A 391 -10.18 2.14 -12.14
N SER A 392 -11.25 2.91 -11.92
CA SER A 392 -12.64 2.48 -12.17
C SER A 392 -13.00 2.43 -13.66
N THR A 393 -13.96 1.58 -14.02
CA THR A 393 -14.59 1.48 -15.36
C THR A 393 -15.98 2.11 -15.40
N GLY A 394 -16.47 2.66 -14.28
CA GLY A 394 -17.76 3.32 -14.17
C GLY A 394 -17.84 4.64 -14.96
N PRO A 395 -18.99 4.97 -15.57
CA PRO A 395 -19.17 6.16 -16.42
C PRO A 395 -18.94 7.51 -15.71
N ASP A 396 -19.08 7.56 -14.40
CA ASP A 396 -18.90 8.72 -13.51
C ASP A 396 -17.53 8.73 -12.78
N GLN A 397 -16.75 7.65 -12.91
CA GLN A 397 -15.56 7.41 -12.09
C GLN A 397 -14.27 7.14 -12.88
N CYS A 398 -14.33 7.10 -14.21
CA CYS A 398 -13.19 6.77 -15.06
C CYS A 398 -12.67 8.00 -15.80
N LEU A 399 -11.54 8.56 -15.37
CA LEU A 399 -10.77 9.56 -16.13
C LEU A 399 -9.53 8.94 -16.78
N ARG A 400 -9.42 9.16 -18.08
CA ARG A 400 -8.31 8.79 -18.96
C ARG A 400 -7.94 9.99 -19.83
N ILE A 401 -6.65 10.18 -20.06
CA ILE A 401 -6.12 11.20 -20.98
C ILE A 401 -5.30 10.45 -22.04
N TYR A 402 -5.71 10.51 -23.30
CA TYR A 402 -5.04 9.84 -24.42
C TYR A 402 -4.33 10.86 -25.29
N TRP A 403 -3.12 10.51 -25.73
CA TRP A 403 -2.32 11.39 -26.55
C TRP A 403 -1.50 10.65 -27.60
N TYR A 404 -1.02 11.43 -28.55
CA TYR A 404 0.01 11.07 -29.51
C TYR A 404 1.31 11.82 -29.16
N LEU A 405 2.46 11.18 -29.35
CA LEU A 405 3.78 11.81 -29.19
C LEU A 405 4.26 12.26 -30.58
N ASP A 406 4.35 13.57 -30.80
CA ASP A 406 5.00 14.11 -32.00
C ASP A 406 6.51 14.15 -31.76
N GLU A 407 7.21 13.12 -32.22
CA GLU A 407 8.66 13.00 -32.06
C GLU A 407 9.45 14.08 -32.81
N SER A 408 8.86 14.69 -33.83
CA SER A 408 9.54 15.71 -34.66
C SER A 408 9.51 17.07 -33.98
N ASP A 409 8.35 17.47 -33.47
CA ASP A 409 8.18 18.74 -32.76
C ASP A 409 8.40 18.61 -31.24
N LYS A 410 8.63 17.38 -30.76
CA LYS A 410 8.80 17.03 -29.34
C LYS A 410 7.68 17.55 -28.44
N VAL A 411 6.45 17.47 -28.95
CA VAL A 411 5.24 17.89 -28.22
C VAL A 411 4.25 16.73 -28.01
N ILE A 412 3.53 16.77 -26.89
CA ILE A 412 2.42 15.86 -26.61
C ILE A 412 1.14 16.43 -27.23
N VAL A 413 0.44 15.61 -28.00
CA VAL A 413 -0.80 15.97 -28.69
C VAL A 413 -1.99 15.24 -28.04
N ILE A 414 -2.79 15.97 -27.26
CA ILE A 414 -3.97 15.45 -26.56
C ILE A 414 -5.14 15.33 -27.53
N GLY A 415 -5.66 14.12 -27.73
CA GLY A 415 -6.79 13.88 -28.63
C GLY A 415 -8.06 13.35 -27.97
N HIS A 416 -8.00 12.89 -26.71
CA HIS A 416 -9.18 12.51 -25.93
C HIS A 416 -8.96 12.68 -24.43
N VAL A 417 -9.93 13.26 -23.74
CA VAL A 417 -9.96 13.41 -22.28
C VAL A 417 -11.35 12.99 -21.78
N GLY A 418 -11.39 12.00 -20.91
CA GLY A 418 -12.64 11.55 -20.31
C GLY A 418 -12.67 10.04 -20.11
N ARG A 419 -13.80 9.42 -20.40
CA ARG A 419 -13.98 7.97 -20.20
C ARG A 419 -12.97 7.16 -21.00
N HIS A 420 -12.73 5.95 -20.52
CA HIS A 420 -12.02 4.91 -21.25
C HIS A 420 -12.61 4.70 -22.65
N LEU A 421 -11.74 4.66 -23.67
CA LEU A 421 -12.14 4.34 -25.03
C LEU A 421 -12.48 2.84 -25.16
N PRO A 422 -13.28 2.42 -26.15
CA PRO A 422 -13.63 1.00 -26.32
C PRO A 422 -12.39 0.13 -26.56
N ASP A 423 -12.36 -1.03 -25.90
CA ASP A 423 -11.29 -2.06 -26.03
C ASP A 423 -11.76 -3.31 -26.75
#